data_AF-A0A963KM89-F1
#
_entry.id   AF-A0A963KM89-F1
#
_cell.length_a   1.000
_cell.length_b   1.000
_cell.length_c   1.000
_cell.angle_alpha   90.00
_cell.angle_beta   90.00
_cell.angle_gamma   90.00
#
_symmetry.space_group_name_H-M   'P 1'
#
loop_
_entity.id
_entity.type
_entity.pdbx_description
1 polymer ?
#
loop_
_entity_poly.entity_id
_entity_poly.type
_entity_poly.pdbx_seq_one_letter_code
_entity_poly.pdbx_strand_id
1 'polypeptide(L)'
;PASGRTYHVKFNPPKVPDVDDVTGEPLIQRDDDKEATVQKRLQVYSEQTRPLVAYYESWAKSDPVAAPKYRTINGTGTVDEIRERVFKALA
;
A
#
# COMPACT_ATOMS: atom_id res chain seq x y z
N PRO A 1 -8.41 13.19 16.70
CA PRO A 1 -9.67 13.70 16.12
C PRO A 1 -10.87 12.91 16.67
N ALA A 2 -12.01 13.58 16.85
CA ALA A 2 -13.15 13.05 17.61
C ALA A 2 -13.89 11.88 16.93
N SER A 3 -13.79 11.74 15.60
CA SER A 3 -14.60 10.77 14.82
C SER A 3 -13.83 9.68 14.09
N GLY A 4 -12.53 9.86 13.84
CA GLY A 4 -11.70 8.92 13.07
C GLY A 4 -12.00 8.86 11.56
N ARG A 5 -12.88 9.70 11.01
CA ARG A 5 -13.13 9.79 9.57
C ARG A 5 -11.87 10.19 8.80
N THR A 6 -11.69 9.63 7.62
CA THR A 6 -10.54 9.88 6.75
C THR A 6 -10.98 10.43 5.40
N TYR A 7 -10.18 11.35 4.88
CA TYR A 7 -10.37 11.96 3.57
C TYR A 7 -9.07 11.86 2.79
N HIS A 8 -9.17 11.96 1.47
CA HIS A 8 -8.03 12.03 0.59
C HIS A 8 -8.25 13.14 -0.43
N VAL A 9 -7.36 14.13 -0.47
CA VAL A 9 -7.48 15.35 -1.31
C VAL A 9 -7.88 15.09 -2.78
N LYS A 10 -7.43 13.97 -3.36
CA LYS A 10 -7.79 13.53 -4.73
C LYS A 10 -8.90 12.46 -4.80
N PHE A 11 -8.77 11.36 -4.06
CA PHE A 11 -9.61 10.17 -4.25
C PHE A 11 -10.86 10.11 -3.37
N ASN A 12 -10.90 10.91 -2.30
CA ASN A 12 -12.05 11.03 -1.41
C ASN A 12 -12.03 12.43 -0.75
N PRO A 13 -12.16 13.53 -1.53
CA PRO A 13 -12.05 14.87 -0.99
C PRO A 13 -13.23 15.19 -0.06
N PRO A 14 -13.03 16.01 0.98
CA PRO A 14 -14.16 16.57 1.73
C PRO A 14 -14.97 17.51 0.83
N LYS A 15 -16.23 17.76 1.18
CA LYS A 15 -17.09 18.72 0.47
C LYS A 15 -16.57 20.14 0.57
N VAL A 16 -16.00 20.49 1.73
CA VAL A 16 -15.34 21.77 1.98
C VAL A 16 -13.87 21.49 2.31
N PRO A 17 -12.91 22.16 1.65
CA PRO A 17 -11.49 21.97 1.93
C PRO A 17 -11.15 22.08 3.42
N ASP A 18 -10.31 21.16 3.89
CA ASP A 18 -9.77 21.12 5.26
C ASP A 18 -10.81 21.02 6.40
N VAL A 19 -12.04 20.61 6.09
CA VAL A 19 -13.16 20.53 7.05
C VAL A 19 -13.86 19.17 6.98
N ASP A 20 -14.24 18.63 8.13
CA ASP A 20 -15.04 17.41 8.20
C ASP A 20 -16.49 17.65 7.76
N ASP A 21 -17.00 16.79 6.88
CA ASP A 21 -18.34 16.93 6.27
C ASP A 21 -19.51 16.79 7.25
N VAL A 22 -19.27 16.27 8.47
CA VAL A 22 -20.33 15.99 9.46
C VAL A 22 -20.25 16.95 10.64
N THR A 23 -19.07 17.15 11.21
CA THR A 23 -18.90 17.99 12.41
C THR A 23 -18.54 19.43 12.08
N GLY A 24 -18.02 19.70 10.88
CA GLY A 24 -17.48 21.02 10.52
C GLY A 24 -16.15 21.35 11.20
N GLU A 25 -15.53 20.38 11.89
CA GLU A 25 -14.25 20.58 12.56
C GLU A 25 -13.08 20.56 11.54
N PRO A 26 -11.97 21.25 11.83
CA PRO A 26 -10.79 21.21 10.98
C PRO A 26 -10.20 19.80 10.85
N LEU A 27 -9.89 19.40 9.63
CA LEU A 27 -9.13 18.19 9.34
C LEU A 27 -7.64 18.42 9.67
N ILE A 28 -6.95 17.32 9.98
CA ILE A 28 -5.51 17.32 10.18
C ILE A 28 -4.87 16.25 9.30
N GLN A 29 -3.66 16.53 8.80
CA GLN A 29 -2.78 15.48 8.30
C GLN A 29 -2.08 14.84 9.49
N ARG A 30 -2.06 13.50 9.55
CA ARG A 30 -1.32 12.80 10.60
C ARG A 30 0.18 12.98 10.40
N ASP A 31 0.96 12.99 11.48
CA ASP A 31 2.41 13.17 11.42
C ASP A 31 3.12 12.09 10.58
N ASP A 32 2.57 10.88 10.53
CA ASP A 32 3.10 9.76 9.75
C ASP A 32 2.79 9.83 8.25
N ASP A 33 1.84 10.69 7.85
CA ASP A 33 1.45 10.95 6.46
C ASP A 33 2.24 12.11 5.83
N LYS A 34 3.13 12.78 6.58
CA LYS A 34 4.03 13.81 6.07
C LYS A 34 4.99 13.21 5.04
N GLU A 35 5.28 13.95 3.97
CA GLU A 35 6.10 13.47 2.86
C GLU A 35 7.46 12.91 3.32
N ALA A 36 8.18 13.64 4.18
CA ALA A 36 9.47 13.19 4.72
C ALA A 36 9.35 11.85 5.46
N THR A 37 8.28 11.65 6.23
CA THR A 37 8.02 10.40 6.94
C THR A 37 7.70 9.27 5.97
N VAL A 38 6.88 9.54 4.94
CA VAL A 38 6.54 8.57 3.89
C VAL A 38 7.79 8.15 3.10
N GLN A 39 8.61 9.12 2.67
CA GLN A 39 9.88 8.86 1.99
C GLN A 39 10.80 8.00 2.85
N LYS A 40 10.93 8.31 4.15
CA LYS A 40 11.76 7.52 5.05
C LYS A 40 11.25 6.09 5.19
N ARG A 41 9.93 5.89 5.29
CA ARG A 41 9.33 4.55 5.33
C ARG A 41 9.58 3.76 4.05
N LEU A 42 9.49 4.39 2.88
CA LEU A 42 9.80 3.76 1.60
C LEU A 42 11.29 3.38 1.48
N GLN A 43 12.19 4.23 1.99
CA GLN A 43 13.62 3.90 2.08
C GLN A 43 13.84 2.66 2.95
N VAL A 44 13.31 2.66 4.18
CA VAL A 44 13.44 1.52 5.11
C VAL A 44 12.87 0.24 4.50
N TYR A 45 11.72 0.31 3.84
CA TYR A 45 11.16 -0.83 3.10
C TYR A 45 12.14 -1.34 2.03
N SER A 46 12.74 -0.45 1.24
CA SER A 46 13.71 -0.84 0.21
C SER A 46 14.97 -1.46 0.80
N GLU A 47 15.44 -0.99 1.95
CA GLU A 47 16.66 -1.48 2.61
C GLU A 47 16.44 -2.80 3.34
N GLN A 48 15.30 -2.97 4.00
CA GLN A 48 15.08 -4.07 4.95
C GLN A 48 14.07 -5.10 4.46
N THR A 49 13.03 -4.70 3.74
CA THR A 49 11.96 -5.62 3.28
C THR A 49 12.24 -6.15 1.88
N ARG A 50 12.77 -5.32 0.97
CA ARG A 50 13.07 -5.75 -0.41
C ARG A 50 14.08 -6.91 -0.51
N PRO A 51 15.11 -7.03 0.35
CA PRO A 51 15.99 -8.19 0.33
C PRO A 51 15.27 -9.53 0.58
N LEU A 52 14.21 -9.52 1.41
CA LEU A 52 13.42 -10.72 1.66
C LEU A 52 12.63 -11.17 0.41
N VAL A 53 12.11 -10.21 -0.36
CA VAL A 53 11.47 -10.47 -1.65
C VAL A 53 12.49 -11.10 -2.62
N ALA A 54 13.70 -10.52 -2.72
CA ALA A 54 14.76 -11.04 -3.57
C ALA A 54 15.20 -12.46 -3.16
N TYR A 55 15.26 -12.73 -1.86
CA TYR A 55 15.57 -14.06 -1.33
C TYR A 55 14.57 -15.12 -1.82
N TYR A 56 13.26 -14.88 -1.63
CA TYR A 56 12.24 -15.85 -2.05
C TYR A 56 12.13 -15.97 -3.57
N GLU A 57 12.34 -14.88 -4.32
CA GLU A 57 12.41 -14.94 -5.78
C GLU A 57 13.59 -15.80 -6.25
N SER A 58 14.76 -15.64 -5.63
CA SER A 58 15.96 -16.42 -5.94
C SER A 58 15.76 -17.89 -5.60
N TRP A 59 15.23 -18.19 -4.41
CA TRP A 59 14.98 -19.57 -3.96
C TRP A 59 13.98 -20.29 -4.88
N ALA A 60 12.88 -19.63 -5.25
CA ALA A 60 11.91 -20.19 -6.19
C ALA A 60 12.49 -20.50 -7.58
N LYS A 61 13.58 -19.83 -7.97
CA LYS A 61 14.32 -20.09 -9.23
C LYS A 61 15.37 -21.20 -9.07
N SER A 62 16.07 -21.25 -7.93
CA SER A 62 17.19 -22.17 -7.71
C SER A 62 16.76 -23.57 -7.27
N ASP A 63 15.69 -23.67 -6.46
CA ASP A 63 15.14 -24.95 -6.00
C ASP A 63 13.60 -24.90 -5.99
N PRO A 64 12.96 -25.06 -7.16
CA PRO A 64 11.51 -24.94 -7.29
C PRO A 64 10.73 -26.03 -6.55
N VAL A 65 11.39 -27.11 -6.11
CA VAL A 65 10.75 -28.22 -5.41
C VAL A 65 10.68 -27.93 -3.91
N ALA A 66 11.73 -27.36 -3.32
CA ALA A 66 11.76 -27.02 -1.90
C ALA A 66 11.23 -25.60 -1.59
N ALA A 67 11.31 -24.67 -2.55
CA ALA A 67 10.90 -23.29 -2.36
C ALA A 67 9.37 -23.11 -2.32
N PRO A 68 8.86 -22.10 -1.59
CA PRO A 68 7.48 -21.68 -1.75
C PRO A 68 7.22 -21.13 -3.16
N LYS A 69 5.98 -21.30 -3.65
CA LYS A 69 5.55 -20.68 -4.91
C LYS A 69 5.64 -19.15 -4.80
N TYR A 70 6.55 -18.54 -5.54
CA TYR A 70 6.68 -17.09 -5.65
C TYR A 70 5.85 -16.55 -6.82
N ARG A 71 5.17 -15.42 -6.60
CA ARG A 71 4.35 -14.71 -7.60
C ARG A 71 4.47 -13.21 -7.43
N THR A 72 4.74 -12.49 -8.51
CA THR A 72 4.66 -11.02 -8.56
C THR A 72 3.38 -10.60 -9.25
N ILE A 73 2.69 -9.61 -8.66
CA ILE A 73 1.42 -9.11 -9.17
C ILE A 73 1.53 -7.59 -9.25
N ASN A 74 1.15 -7.02 -10.39
CA ASN A 74 1.03 -5.57 -10.49
C ASN A 74 -0.11 -5.11 -9.56
N GLY A 75 0.16 -4.13 -8.69
CA GLY A 75 -0.80 -3.60 -7.71
C GLY A 75 -1.56 -2.36 -8.17
N THR A 76 -1.43 -1.91 -9.42
CA THR A 76 -2.15 -0.74 -9.95
C THR A 76 -3.34 -1.16 -10.81
N GLY A 77 -4.40 -0.34 -10.84
CA GLY A 77 -5.64 -0.60 -11.58
C GLY A 77 -6.87 -0.71 -10.65
N THR A 78 -7.97 -1.26 -11.16
CA THR A 78 -9.17 -1.49 -10.37
C THR A 78 -9.02 -2.70 -9.45
N VAL A 79 -9.83 -2.75 -8.39
CA VAL A 79 -9.84 -3.89 -7.45
C VAL A 79 -10.14 -5.20 -8.16
N ASP A 80 -11.09 -5.21 -9.10
CA ASP A 80 -11.43 -6.41 -9.88
C ASP A 80 -10.26 -6.86 -10.76
N GLU A 81 -9.58 -5.95 -11.46
CA GLU A 81 -8.41 -6.30 -12.27
C GLU A 81 -7.28 -6.91 -11.43
N ILE A 82 -7.04 -6.37 -10.24
CA ILE A 82 -6.02 -6.88 -9.32
C ILE A 82 -6.45 -8.27 -8.79
N ARG A 83 -7.73 -8.45 -8.45
CA ARG A 83 -8.29 -9.73 -8.01
C ARG A 83 -8.08 -10.82 -9.07
N GLU A 84 -8.39 -10.53 -10.33
CA GLU A 84 -8.20 -11.50 -11.42
C GLU A 84 -6.72 -11.87 -11.61
N ARG A 85 -5.79 -10.90 -11.47
CA ARG A 85 -4.34 -11.18 -11.52
C ARG A 85 -3.90 -12.09 -10.38
N VAL A 86 -4.44 -11.90 -9.17
CA VAL A 86 -4.16 -12.76 -8.01
C VAL A 86 -4.63 -14.18 -8.27
N PHE A 87 -5.90 -14.36 -8.68
CA PHE A 87 -6.42 -15.70 -8.95
C PHE A 87 -5.65 -16.41 -10.08
N LYS A 88 -5.32 -15.68 -11.15
CA LYS A 88 -4.49 -16.22 -12.23
C LYS A 88 -3.09 -16.64 -11.76
N ALA A 89 -2.51 -15.95 -10.78
CA ALA A 89 -1.21 -16.29 -10.23
C ALA A 89 -1.25 -17.50 -9.28
N LEU A 90 -2.41 -17.78 -8.66
CA LEU A 90 -2.61 -18.91 -7.74
C LEU A 90 -2.96 -20.22 -8.46
N ALA A 91 -3.61 -20.14 -9.62
CA ALA A 91 -3.86 -21.28 -10.50
C ALA A 91 -2.54 -21.93 -10.96
#